data_AF-A0A132A9W4-F1
#
_entry.id   AF-A0A132A9W4-F1
#
_cell.length_a   1.000
_cell.length_b   1.000
_cell.length_c   1.000
_cell.angle_alpha   90.00
_cell.angle_beta   90.00
_cell.angle_gamma   90.00
#
_symmetry.space_group_name_H-M   'P 1'
#
loop_
_entity.id
_entity.type
_entity.pdbx_description
1 polymer ?
#
loop_
_entity_poly.entity_id
_entity_poly.type
_entity_poly.pdbx_seq_one_letter_code
_entity_poly.pdbx_strand_id
1 'polypeptide(L)'
;MYSLEKRVDYHLSRIMKGHRLINFKNSIRNLPDNNRIYECIIEILISSLNLISRKTKIIIEAKNLIDDLLQIGSDRNQFNRKEFLNRLESVRKIAINLEQIVWALNSNKEHVRYLAKVFYIPERYRRSDNNTSAMASAHDGSGDSIILLRISIVRTVQRCQEIIEFCRLLRKQIQQTIVAFVEI
;
A
#
# COMPACT_ATOMS: atom_id res chain seq x y z
N MET A 1 7.11 -21.89 17.50
CA MET A 1 7.27 -20.46 17.12
C MET A 1 8.13 -20.38 15.86
N TYR A 2 7.63 -19.86 14.74
CA TYR A 2 8.47 -19.56 13.57
C TYR A 2 9.36 -18.34 13.86
N SER A 3 10.68 -18.48 13.70
CA SER A 3 11.64 -17.38 13.84
C SER A 3 11.30 -16.22 12.89
N LEU A 4 11.56 -14.98 13.33
CA LEU A 4 11.31 -13.76 12.56
C LEU A 4 11.88 -13.84 11.14
N GLU A 5 13.11 -14.36 11.03
CA GLU A 5 13.82 -14.58 9.77
C GLU A 5 13.03 -15.48 8.80
N LYS A 6 12.53 -16.65 9.24
CA LYS A 6 11.73 -17.54 8.40
C LYS A 6 10.46 -16.87 7.86
N ARG A 7 9.87 -15.95 8.63
CA ARG A 7 8.66 -15.23 8.22
C ARG A 7 8.96 -14.08 7.25
N VAL A 8 10.07 -13.38 7.47
CA VAL A 8 10.58 -12.36 6.55
C VAL A 8 10.94 -13.01 5.21
N ASP A 9 11.60 -14.17 5.23
CA ASP A 9 11.97 -14.95 4.05
C ASP A 9 10.75 -15.45 3.29
N TYR A 10 9.75 -15.97 4.01
CA TYR A 10 8.48 -16.34 3.42
C TYR A 10 7.83 -15.14 2.70
N HIS A 11 7.84 -13.96 3.32
CA HIS A 11 7.24 -12.79 2.67
C HIS A 11 8.03 -12.36 1.42
N LEU A 12 9.36 -12.34 1.49
CA LEU A 12 10.22 -12.09 0.33
C LEU A 12 9.94 -13.05 -0.83
N SER A 13 9.77 -14.34 -0.55
CA SER A 13 9.42 -15.34 -1.58
C SER A 13 8.06 -15.12 -2.25
N ARG A 14 7.13 -14.40 -1.59
CA ARG A 14 5.83 -14.06 -2.16
C ARG A 14 5.86 -12.81 -3.03
N ILE A 15 6.71 -11.85 -2.71
CA ILE A 15 6.78 -10.56 -3.42
C ILE A 15 7.87 -10.52 -4.50
N MET A 16 8.81 -11.46 -4.47
CA MET A 16 9.99 -11.48 -5.33
C MET A 16 10.09 -12.80 -6.11
N LYS A 17 10.44 -12.72 -7.40
CA LYS A 17 10.72 -13.91 -8.22
C LYS A 17 11.95 -14.66 -7.70
N GLY A 18 11.96 -15.99 -7.81
CA GLY A 18 12.99 -16.87 -7.25
C GLY A 18 14.44 -16.45 -7.57
N HIS A 19 14.78 -16.17 -8.84
CA HIS A 19 16.13 -15.72 -9.21
C HIS A 19 16.52 -14.39 -8.56
N ARG A 20 15.58 -13.43 -8.47
CA ARG A 20 15.83 -12.12 -7.86
C ARG A 20 16.00 -12.26 -6.35
N LEU A 21 15.24 -13.16 -5.72
CA LEU A 21 15.36 -13.47 -4.30
C LEU A 21 16.73 -14.08 -3.97
N ILE A 22 17.19 -15.04 -4.77
CA ILE A 22 18.52 -15.65 -4.61
C ILE A 22 19.61 -14.58 -4.72
N ASN A 23 19.55 -13.73 -5.75
CA ASN A 23 20.52 -12.66 -5.94
C ASN A 23 20.53 -11.67 -4.77
N PHE A 24 19.36 -11.25 -4.30
CA PHE A 24 19.23 -10.38 -3.14
C PHE A 24 19.77 -11.02 -1.85
N LYS A 25 19.45 -12.30 -1.59
CA LYS A 25 19.97 -13.01 -0.42
C LYS A 25 21.49 -13.16 -0.48
N ASN A 26 22.05 -13.38 -1.66
CA ASN A 26 23.49 -13.44 -1.87
C ASN A 26 24.15 -12.07 -1.63
N SER A 27 23.53 -10.95 -2.04
CA SER A 27 24.11 -9.62 -1.86
C SER A 27 24.19 -9.18 -0.40
N ILE A 28 23.32 -9.69 0.47
CA ILE A 28 23.34 -9.39 1.91
C ILE A 28 23.99 -10.48 2.76
N ARG A 29 24.47 -11.58 2.16
CA ARG A 29 24.91 -12.79 2.88
C ARG A 29 26.02 -12.54 3.91
N ASN A 30 26.91 -11.58 3.63
CA ASN A 30 28.05 -11.27 4.48
C ASN A 30 27.73 -10.27 5.61
N LEU A 31 26.49 -9.76 5.67
CA LEU A 31 26.08 -8.84 6.72
C LEU A 31 25.75 -9.59 8.03
N PRO A 32 25.91 -8.96 9.20
CA PRO A 32 25.39 -9.48 10.46
C PRO A 32 23.89 -9.79 10.39
N ASP A 33 23.43 -10.78 11.15
CA ASP A 33 22.03 -11.28 11.14
C ASP A 33 20.98 -10.16 11.23
N ASN A 34 21.18 -9.22 12.17
CA ASN A 34 20.29 -8.08 12.33
C ASN A 34 20.22 -7.19 11.09
N ASN A 35 21.36 -6.93 10.45
CA ASN A 35 21.45 -6.12 9.24
C ASN A 35 20.80 -6.83 8.05
N ARG A 36 20.96 -8.16 7.94
CA ARG A 36 20.27 -8.96 6.92
C ARG A 36 18.76 -8.86 7.06
N ILE A 37 18.25 -8.93 8.29
CA ILE A 37 16.82 -8.76 8.58
C ILE A 37 16.34 -7.35 8.21
N TYR A 38 17.11 -6.30 8.52
CA TYR A 38 16.77 -4.93 8.15
C TYR A 38 16.70 -4.72 6.63
N GLU A 39 17.71 -5.18 5.89
CA GLU A 39 17.71 -5.11 4.42
C GLU A 39 16.47 -5.81 3.82
N CYS A 40 16.11 -6.98 4.38
CA CYS A 40 14.92 -7.70 3.94
C CYS A 40 13.63 -6.89 4.19
N ILE A 41 13.52 -6.19 5.31
CA ILE A 41 12.36 -5.35 5.64
C ILE A 41 12.31 -4.12 4.73
N ILE A 42 13.46 -3.50 4.47
CA ILE A 42 13.56 -2.37 3.55
C ILE A 42 13.07 -2.79 2.16
N GLU A 43 13.50 -3.95 1.65
CA GLU A 43 13.06 -4.46 0.35
C GLU A 43 11.55 -4.75 0.31
N ILE A 44 10.98 -5.26 1.41
CA ILE A 44 9.53 -5.44 1.56
C ILE A 44 8.79 -4.10 1.50
N LEU A 45 9.31 -3.08 2.18
CA LEU A 45 8.73 -1.74 2.19
C LEU A 45 8.80 -1.09 0.81
N ILE A 46 9.95 -1.13 0.15
CA ILE A 46 10.15 -0.61 -1.21
C ILE A 46 9.16 -1.29 -2.17
N SER A 47 9.05 -2.62 -2.11
CA SER A 47 8.11 -3.39 -2.93
C SER A 47 6.65 -2.98 -2.66
N SER A 48 6.30 -2.74 -1.39
CA SER A 48 4.97 -2.29 -0.99
C SER A 48 4.65 -0.88 -1.48
N LEU A 49 5.60 0.05 -1.35
CA LEU A 49 5.47 1.42 -1.86
C LEU A 49 5.35 1.46 -3.40
N ASN A 50 6.10 0.61 -4.10
CA ASN A 50 5.98 0.45 -5.54
C ASN A 50 4.63 -0.11 -5.96
N LEU A 51 4.06 -1.05 -5.19
CA LEU A 51 2.70 -1.53 -5.44
C LEU A 51 1.69 -0.39 -5.25
N ILE A 52 1.78 0.34 -4.12
CA ILE A 52 0.93 1.50 -3.83
C ILE A 52 0.96 2.49 -5.00
N SER A 53 2.14 2.95 -5.40
CA SER A 53 2.31 3.93 -6.48
C SER A 53 1.67 3.48 -7.79
N ARG A 54 1.90 2.23 -8.21
CA ARG A 54 1.29 1.69 -9.44
C ARG A 54 -0.23 1.61 -9.35
N LYS A 55 -0.78 1.25 -8.18
CA LYS A 55 -2.24 1.15 -8.00
C LYS A 55 -2.90 2.52 -7.89
N THR A 56 -2.24 3.51 -7.26
CA THR A 56 -2.73 4.89 -7.19
C THR A 56 -2.96 5.49 -8.58
N LYS A 57 -2.11 5.22 -9.57
CA LYS A 57 -2.33 5.70 -10.95
C LYS A 57 -3.65 5.20 -11.54
N ILE A 58 -3.92 3.90 -11.41
CA ILE A 58 -5.17 3.28 -11.89
C ILE A 58 -6.39 3.88 -11.17
N ILE A 59 -6.25 4.19 -9.88
CA ILE A 59 -7.31 4.81 -9.09
C ILE A 59 -7.60 6.24 -9.56
N ILE A 60 -6.58 7.01 -9.90
CA ILE A 60 -6.75 8.37 -10.43
C ILE A 60 -7.47 8.32 -11.78
N GLU A 61 -7.06 7.42 -12.67
CA GLU A 61 -7.73 7.19 -13.96
C GLU A 61 -9.20 6.77 -13.78
N ALA A 62 -9.46 5.88 -12.82
CA ALA A 62 -10.81 5.46 -12.45
C ALA A 62 -11.66 6.63 -11.94
N LYS A 63 -11.09 7.49 -11.08
CA LYS A 63 -11.78 8.67 -10.56
C LYS A 63 -12.17 9.63 -11.69
N ASN A 64 -11.23 10.00 -12.56
CA ASN A 64 -11.48 10.93 -13.64
C ASN A 64 -12.63 10.45 -14.54
N LEU A 65 -12.67 9.15 -14.85
CA LEU A 65 -13.74 8.58 -15.66
C LEU A 65 -15.11 8.60 -14.97
N ILE A 66 -15.15 8.43 -13.64
CA ILE A 66 -16.40 8.56 -12.86
C ILE A 66 -16.88 10.00 -12.87
N ASP A 67 -15.98 10.96 -12.66
CA ASP A 67 -16.29 12.39 -12.67
C ASP A 67 -16.85 12.81 -14.05
N ASP A 68 -16.23 12.34 -15.15
CA ASP A 68 -16.73 12.54 -16.52
C ASP A 68 -18.16 11.98 -16.71
N LEU A 69 -18.44 10.80 -16.17
CA LEU A 69 -19.76 10.16 -16.28
C LEU A 69 -20.85 10.88 -15.48
N LEU A 70 -20.52 11.36 -14.28
CA LEU A 70 -21.43 12.18 -13.49
C LEU A 70 -21.77 13.47 -14.23
N GLN A 71 -20.80 14.08 -14.91
CA GLN A 71 -21.01 15.27 -15.72
C GLN A 71 -21.95 15.00 -16.91
N ILE A 72 -21.72 13.92 -17.66
CA ILE A 72 -22.61 13.50 -18.77
C ILE A 72 -24.05 13.28 -18.29
N GLY A 73 -24.24 12.73 -17.08
CA GLY A 73 -25.57 12.52 -16.51
C GLY A 73 -26.30 13.76 -16.06
N SER A 74 -25.53 14.75 -15.61
CA SER A 74 -26.08 16.04 -15.19
C SER A 74 -26.61 16.86 -16.37
N ASP A 75 -26.03 16.68 -17.57
CA ASP A 75 -26.37 17.45 -18.76
C ASP A 75 -27.42 16.74 -19.63
N ARG A 76 -28.66 16.75 -19.16
CA ARG A 76 -29.81 16.07 -19.81
C ARG A 76 -30.07 16.52 -21.26
N ASN A 77 -29.58 17.70 -21.64
CA ASN A 77 -29.81 18.29 -22.98
C ASN A 77 -28.84 17.77 -24.05
N GLN A 78 -27.75 17.09 -23.70
CA GLN A 78 -26.78 16.49 -24.63
C GLN A 78 -26.59 14.98 -24.42
N PHE A 79 -27.54 14.31 -23.74
CA PHE A 79 -27.38 12.91 -23.38
C PHE A 79 -27.30 11.99 -24.61
N ASN A 80 -26.09 11.51 -24.90
CA ASN A 80 -25.84 10.52 -25.94
C ASN A 80 -25.81 9.11 -25.35
N ARG A 81 -26.92 8.38 -25.49
CA ARG A 81 -27.10 7.01 -24.99
C ARG A 81 -26.01 6.03 -25.47
N LYS A 82 -25.51 6.18 -26.70
CA LYS A 82 -24.47 5.30 -27.26
C LYS A 82 -23.12 5.55 -26.59
N GLU A 83 -22.77 6.81 -26.36
CA GLU A 83 -21.56 7.18 -25.64
C GLU A 83 -21.62 6.71 -24.18
N PHE A 84 -22.76 6.89 -23.52
CA PHE A 84 -22.99 6.42 -22.16
C PHE A 84 -22.81 4.89 -22.02
N LEU A 85 -23.40 4.10 -22.92
CA LEU A 85 -23.26 2.63 -22.91
C LEU A 85 -21.81 2.17 -23.12
N ASN A 86 -21.06 2.81 -24.01
CA ASN A 86 -19.63 2.52 -24.21
C ASN A 86 -18.80 2.85 -22.96
N ARG A 87 -19.14 3.95 -22.26
CA ARG A 87 -18.47 4.34 -21.02
C ARG A 87 -18.83 3.39 -19.85
N LEU A 88 -20.05 2.86 -19.82
CA LEU A 88 -20.50 1.84 -18.86
C LEU A 88 -19.66 0.56 -18.89
N GLU A 89 -19.21 0.12 -20.07
CA GLU A 89 -18.30 -1.03 -20.18
C GLU A 89 -16.94 -0.74 -19.52
N SER A 90 -16.43 0.48 -19.69
CA SER A 90 -15.21 0.96 -19.03
C SER A 90 -15.38 1.02 -17.51
N VAL A 91 -16.55 1.44 -17.02
CA VAL A 91 -16.89 1.44 -15.58
C VAL A 91 -16.87 0.04 -14.99
N ARG A 92 -17.43 -0.96 -15.69
CA ARG A 92 -17.41 -2.35 -15.22
C ARG A 92 -15.97 -2.86 -15.08
N LYS A 93 -15.09 -2.56 -16.05
CA LYS A 93 -13.66 -2.91 -15.98
C LYS A 93 -12.98 -2.21 -14.80
N ILE A 94 -13.30 -0.94 -14.55
CA ILE A 94 -12.78 -0.18 -13.40
C ILE A 94 -13.23 -0.76 -12.07
N ALA A 95 -14.51 -1.13 -11.92
CA ALA A 95 -15.01 -1.71 -10.68
C ALA A 95 -14.28 -3.01 -10.31
N ILE A 96 -14.01 -3.86 -11.31
CA ILE A 96 -13.22 -5.08 -11.15
C ILE A 96 -11.77 -4.73 -10.74
N ASN A 97 -11.15 -3.76 -11.41
CA ASN A 97 -9.80 -3.32 -11.09
C ASN A 97 -9.68 -2.75 -9.67
N LEU A 98 -10.65 -1.95 -9.22
CA LEU A 98 -10.69 -1.41 -7.86
C LEU A 98 -10.78 -2.54 -6.82
N GLU A 99 -11.58 -3.57 -7.07
CA GLU A 99 -11.67 -4.75 -6.20
C GLU A 99 -10.36 -5.52 -6.15
N GLN A 100 -9.73 -5.79 -7.29
CA GLN A 100 -8.41 -6.41 -7.35
C GLN A 100 -7.34 -5.59 -6.60
N ILE A 101 -7.43 -4.25 -6.66
CA ILE A 101 -6.56 -3.34 -5.93
C ILE A 101 -6.81 -3.47 -4.41
N VAL A 102 -8.07 -3.49 -3.97
CA VAL A 102 -8.43 -3.68 -2.56
C VAL A 102 -7.87 -5.00 -2.04
N TRP A 103 -8.01 -6.09 -2.79
CA TRP A 103 -7.45 -7.40 -2.42
C TRP A 103 -5.92 -7.36 -2.30
N ALA A 104 -5.24 -6.81 -3.31
CA ALA A 104 -3.78 -6.72 -3.33
C ALA A 104 -3.25 -5.85 -2.17
N LEU A 105 -3.86 -4.69 -1.94
CA LEU A 105 -3.46 -3.79 -0.87
C LEU A 105 -3.82 -4.33 0.51
N ASN A 106 -4.94 -5.04 0.68
CA ASN A 106 -5.26 -5.69 1.97
C ASN A 106 -4.24 -6.78 2.30
N SER A 107 -3.87 -7.62 1.33
CA SER A 107 -2.83 -8.63 1.54
C SER A 107 -1.53 -7.95 1.96
N ASN A 108 -1.07 -6.93 1.22
CA ASN A 108 0.16 -6.21 1.57
C ASN A 108 0.06 -5.50 2.93
N LYS A 109 -1.06 -4.86 3.24
CA LYS A 109 -1.31 -4.20 4.53
C LYS A 109 -1.15 -5.18 5.68
N GLU A 110 -1.75 -6.36 5.60
CA GLU A 110 -1.64 -7.36 6.68
C GLU A 110 -0.22 -7.89 6.83
N HIS A 111 0.53 -8.04 5.73
CA HIS A 111 1.94 -8.42 5.79
C HIS A 111 2.81 -7.36 6.46
N VAL A 112 2.67 -6.09 6.06
CA VAL A 112 3.43 -4.99 6.68
C VAL A 112 2.99 -4.75 8.13
N ARG A 113 1.68 -4.86 8.42
CA ARG A 113 1.15 -4.80 9.80
C ARG A 113 1.71 -5.91 10.67
N TYR A 114 1.90 -7.11 10.12
CA TYR A 114 2.51 -8.21 10.84
C TYR A 114 3.96 -7.91 11.21
N LEU A 115 4.75 -7.31 10.30
CA LEU A 115 6.09 -6.82 10.62
C LEU A 115 6.02 -5.82 11.80
N ALA A 116 5.07 -4.89 11.80
CA ALA A 116 4.86 -3.95 12.90
C ALA A 116 4.51 -4.63 14.25
N LYS A 117 3.89 -5.82 14.23
CA LYS A 117 3.51 -6.57 15.46
C LYS A 117 4.63 -7.46 16.00
N VAL A 118 5.38 -8.13 15.13
CA VAL A 118 6.44 -9.08 15.54
C VAL A 118 7.69 -8.37 16.00
N PHE A 119 7.96 -7.18 15.44
CA PHE A 119 8.88 -6.24 16.03
C PHE A 119 8.23 -5.61 17.28
N TYR A 120 7.98 -6.41 18.32
CA TYR A 120 7.81 -5.87 19.67
C TYR A 120 9.16 -5.25 20.06
N ILE A 121 9.19 -3.93 20.08
CA ILE A 121 10.34 -3.13 20.47
C ILE A 121 10.56 -3.40 21.96
N PRO A 122 11.70 -3.96 22.39
CA PRO A 122 11.98 -4.17 23.80
C PRO A 122 11.77 -2.86 24.58
N GLU A 123 11.13 -2.93 25.75
CA GLU A 123 10.81 -1.77 26.62
C GLU A 123 11.99 -0.81 26.84
N ARG A 124 13.24 -1.29 26.71
CA ARG A 124 14.48 -0.50 26.71
C ARG A 124 14.62 0.55 25.60
N TYR A 125 13.74 0.57 24.60
CA TYR A 125 13.64 1.65 23.60
C TYR A 125 12.31 2.42 23.70
N ARG A 126 11.55 2.22 24.79
CA ARG A 126 10.25 2.86 25.05
C ARG A 126 10.47 3.99 26.08
N ARG A 127 10.53 5.24 25.57
CA ARG A 127 10.57 6.55 26.28
C ARG A 127 11.96 6.99 26.76
N SER A 128 12.33 8.27 26.64
CA SER A 128 11.59 9.44 27.12
C SER A 128 10.77 10.21 26.09
N ASP A 129 9.44 10.20 26.26
CA ASP A 129 8.50 11.16 25.62
C ASP A 129 8.56 12.56 26.25
N ASN A 130 9.61 12.91 27.00
CA ASN A 130 9.84 14.24 27.55
C ASN A 130 11.25 14.68 27.18
N ASN A 131 11.37 15.37 26.04
CA ASN A 131 12.33 16.45 25.78
C ASN A 131 12.39 16.68 24.27
N THR A 132 11.46 17.49 23.79
CA THR A 132 11.84 18.52 22.82
C THR A 132 13.09 19.23 23.37
N SER A 133 14.08 19.46 22.51
CA SER A 133 15.36 20.16 22.74
C SER A 133 16.50 19.36 23.40
N ALA A 134 17.35 18.77 22.55
CA ALA A 134 18.81 18.91 22.64
C ALA A 134 19.44 18.43 21.32
N MET A 135 19.96 19.38 20.54
CA MET A 135 20.92 19.08 19.48
C MET A 135 22.18 18.44 20.09
N ALA A 136 22.80 17.57 19.31
CA ALA A 136 24.21 17.21 19.32
C ALA A 136 24.75 16.46 20.55
N SER A 137 24.94 15.14 20.41
CA SER A 137 26.27 14.51 20.57
C SER A 137 26.26 13.10 19.97
N ALA A 138 27.23 12.85 19.09
CA ALA A 138 27.39 11.59 18.37
C ALA A 138 27.77 10.43 19.30
N HIS A 139 27.04 9.31 19.23
CA HIS A 139 27.59 7.95 19.02
C HIS A 139 26.47 6.90 19.18
N ASP A 140 25.80 6.60 18.06
CA ASP A 140 25.34 5.29 17.60
C ASP A 140 24.22 5.51 16.57
N GLY A 141 24.58 5.75 15.30
CA GLY A 141 23.65 6.08 14.21
C GLY A 141 22.63 4.97 13.86
N SER A 142 22.64 3.86 14.59
CA SER A 142 21.69 2.76 14.46
C SER A 142 20.31 3.07 15.07
N GLY A 143 20.25 3.87 16.14
CA GLY A 143 19.00 4.17 16.86
C GLY A 143 17.99 4.98 16.05
N ASP A 144 18.45 6.05 15.40
CA ASP A 144 17.61 6.93 14.57
C ASP A 144 17.08 6.19 13.33
N SER A 145 17.92 5.33 12.73
CA SER A 145 17.57 4.53 11.55
C SER A 145 16.42 3.54 11.83
N ILE A 146 16.42 2.94 13.02
CA ILE A 146 15.35 2.01 13.46
C ILE A 146 14.03 2.77 13.70
N ILE A 147 14.09 3.97 14.31
CA ILE A 147 12.91 4.81 14.52
C ILE A 147 12.31 5.26 13.18
N LEU A 148 13.14 5.66 12.22
CA LEU A 148 12.70 6.03 10.87
C LEU A 148 12.09 4.84 10.11
N LEU A 149 12.68 3.65 10.24
CA LEU A 149 12.12 2.42 9.67
C LEU A 149 10.75 2.11 10.29
N ARG A 150 10.60 2.28 11.60
CA ARG A 150 9.32 2.11 12.33
C ARG A 150 8.25 3.04 11.80
N ILE A 151 8.54 4.33 11.69
CA ILE A 151 7.62 5.33 11.15
C ILE A 151 7.22 4.95 9.72
N SER A 152 8.18 4.46 8.92
CA SER A 152 7.94 4.06 7.53
C SER A 152 7.01 2.83 7.42
N ILE A 153 7.17 1.83 8.29
CA ILE A 153 6.27 0.66 8.36
C ILE A 153 4.84 1.13 8.69
N VAL A 154 4.66 1.93 9.74
CA VAL A 154 3.34 2.41 10.17
C VAL A 154 2.67 3.26 9.09
N ARG A 155 3.41 4.21 8.49
CA ARG A 155 2.91 5.05 7.39
C ARG A 155 2.52 4.22 6.17
N THR A 156 3.25 3.15 5.86
CA THR A 156 2.91 2.27 4.74
C THR A 156 1.60 1.52 5.00
N VAL A 157 1.36 1.04 6.22
CA VAL A 157 0.08 0.43 6.61
C VAL A 157 -1.06 1.43 6.50
N GLN A 158 -0.88 2.66 6.99
CA GLN A 158 -1.86 3.73 6.90
C GLN A 158 -2.19 4.08 5.45
N ARG A 159 -1.18 4.26 4.58
CA ARG A 159 -1.37 4.52 3.15
C ARG A 159 -2.13 3.40 2.45
N CYS A 160 -1.83 2.13 2.74
CA CYS A 160 -2.63 1.02 2.21
C CYS A 160 -4.09 1.15 2.62
N GLN A 161 -4.36 1.44 3.90
CA GLN A 161 -5.71 1.58 4.43
C GLN A 161 -6.47 2.75 3.79
N GLU A 162 -5.86 3.92 3.68
CA GLU A 162 -6.45 5.10 3.02
C GLU A 162 -6.86 4.80 1.58
N ILE A 163 -5.97 4.15 0.82
CA ILE A 163 -6.24 3.80 -0.58
C ILE A 163 -7.36 2.75 -0.69
N ILE A 164 -7.39 1.77 0.23
CA ILE A 164 -8.48 0.78 0.28
C ILE A 164 -9.83 1.46 0.52
N GLU A 165 -9.91 2.38 1.49
CA GLU A 165 -11.14 3.11 1.76
C GLU A 165 -11.55 3.99 0.57
N PHE A 166 -10.58 4.64 -0.08
CA PHE A 166 -10.85 5.43 -1.28
C PHE A 166 -11.41 4.57 -2.43
N CYS A 167 -10.84 3.39 -2.69
CA CYS A 167 -11.37 2.44 -3.68
C CYS A 167 -12.82 2.02 -3.34
N ARG A 168 -13.13 1.80 -2.06
CA ARG A 168 -14.49 1.46 -1.62
C ARG A 168 -15.47 2.60 -1.85
N LEU A 169 -15.07 3.83 -1.57
CA LEU A 169 -15.86 5.04 -1.83
C LEU A 169 -16.13 5.21 -3.33
N LEU A 170 -15.11 5.09 -4.18
CA LEU A 170 -15.28 5.15 -5.64
C LEU A 170 -16.23 4.07 -6.16
N ARG A 171 -16.12 2.84 -5.63
CA ARG A 171 -17.03 1.75 -6.00
C ARG A 171 -18.48 2.07 -5.61
N LYS A 172 -18.70 2.65 -4.44
CA LYS A 172 -20.03 3.08 -4.00
C LYS A 172 -20.59 4.17 -4.91
N GLN A 173 -19.76 5.14 -5.30
CA GLN A 173 -20.15 6.19 -6.24
C GLN A 173 -20.52 5.61 -7.60
N ILE A 174 -19.72 4.69 -8.16
CA ILE A 174 -20.04 3.96 -9.39
C ILE A 174 -21.43 3.31 -9.29
N GLN A 175 -21.69 2.59 -8.21
CA GLN A 175 -22.98 1.92 -7.99
C GLN A 175 -24.13 2.92 -7.97
N GLN A 176 -23.98 4.01 -7.23
CA GLN A 176 -25.00 5.08 -7.15
C GLN A 176 -25.26 5.73 -8.50
N THR A 177 -24.20 6.03 -9.26
CA THR A 177 -24.30 6.58 -10.61
C THR A 177 -25.08 5.62 -11.51
N ILE A 178 -24.70 4.35 -11.57
CA ILE A 178 -25.39 3.35 -12.40
C ILE A 178 -26.87 3.23 -12.02
N VAL A 179 -27.21 3.16 -10.73
CA VAL A 179 -28.60 3.07 -10.27
C VAL A 179 -29.40 4.28 -10.71
N ALA A 180 -28.88 5.49 -10.46
CA ALA A 180 -29.55 6.73 -10.86
C ALA A 180 -29.83 6.82 -12.37
N PHE A 181 -29.00 6.17 -13.20
CA PHE A 181 -29.19 6.13 -14.64
C PHE A 181 -30.11 5.01 -15.15
N VAL A 182 -30.25 3.91 -14.41
CA VAL A 182 -31.18 2.82 -14.77
C VAL A 182 -32.63 3.21 -14.42
N GLU A 183 -32.81 4.12 -13.46
CA GLU A 183 -34.12 4.64 -13.04
C GLU A 183 -34.66 5.80 -13.90
N ILE A 184 -33.87 6.29 -14.88
CA ILE A 184 -34.26 7.28 -15.90
C ILE A 184 -34.74 6.57 -17.17
#